data_AF-A0A962MIW5-F1
#
_entry.id   AF-A0A962MIW5-F1
#
_cell.length_a   1.000
_cell.length_b   1.000
_cell.length_c   1.000
_cell.angle_alpha   90.00
_cell.angle_beta   90.00
_cell.angle_gamma   90.00
#
_symmetry.space_group_name_H-M   'P 1'
#
loop_
_entity.id
_entity.type
_entity.pdbx_description
1 polymer ?
#
loop_
_entity_poly.entity_id
_entity_poly.type
_entity_poly.pdbx_seq_one_letter_code
_entity_poly.pdbx_strand_id
1 'polypeptide(L)'
;MTHATITRRRFLQTSAGASAGLVLGFYLPGAGRLAQLAEAAETSPVVNSWLRIAPDNTVTILVSSSEMGQGVFTSLPMLIAEELEVDWQSIRAEMAPANPVFKNIIFNMQA
;
A
#
# COMPACT_ATOMS: atom_id res chain seq x y z
N MET A 1 -54.99 -52.28 9.45
CA MET A 1 -53.95 -51.27 9.13
C MET A 1 -52.97 -51.21 10.29
N THR A 2 -51.77 -51.77 10.14
CA THR A 2 -50.78 -51.85 11.24
C THR A 2 -50.07 -50.51 11.41
N HIS A 3 -50.30 -49.83 12.54
CA HIS A 3 -49.63 -48.58 12.89
C HIS A 3 -48.12 -48.82 13.07
N ALA A 4 -47.29 -48.15 12.26
CA ALA A 4 -45.84 -48.13 12.46
C ALA A 4 -45.53 -47.31 13.73
N THR A 5 -45.17 -47.98 14.81
CA THR A 5 -44.82 -47.34 16.09
C THR A 5 -43.41 -46.76 16.00
N ILE A 6 -43.26 -45.43 16.01
CA ILE A 6 -41.96 -44.77 16.01
C ILE A 6 -41.37 -44.84 17.41
N THR A 7 -40.36 -45.71 17.61
CA THR A 7 -39.61 -45.79 18.87
C THR A 7 -38.51 -44.72 18.89
N ARG A 8 -38.24 -44.13 20.07
CA ARG A 8 -37.14 -43.16 20.30
C ARG A 8 -35.80 -43.61 19.70
N ARG A 9 -35.47 -44.89 19.83
CA ARG A 9 -34.26 -45.51 19.24
C ARG A 9 -34.22 -45.39 17.72
N ARG A 10 -35.35 -45.65 17.05
CA ARG A 10 -35.46 -45.60 15.60
C ARG A 10 -35.39 -44.15 15.11
N PHE A 11 -35.99 -43.22 15.84
CA PHE A 11 -35.88 -41.78 15.58
C PHE A 11 -34.42 -41.30 15.66
N LEU A 12 -33.70 -41.65 16.72
CA LEU A 12 -32.28 -41.28 16.88
C LEU A 12 -31.38 -41.88 15.80
N GLN A 13 -31.66 -43.13 15.38
CA GLN A 13 -30.93 -43.77 14.28
C GLN A 13 -31.18 -43.06 12.93
N THR A 14 -32.43 -42.68 12.64
CA THR A 14 -32.77 -41.97 11.40
C THR A 14 -32.24 -40.54 11.38
N SER A 15 -32.25 -39.83 12.52
CA SER A 15 -31.72 -38.46 12.59
C SER A 15 -30.20 -38.42 12.48
N ALA A 16 -29.51 -39.40 13.08
CA ALA A 16 -28.05 -39.51 12.96
C ALA A 16 -27.59 -39.86 11.54
N GLY A 17 -28.36 -40.66 10.80
CA GLY A 17 -28.07 -40.98 9.39
C GLY A 17 -28.39 -39.84 8.41
N ALA A 18 -29.27 -38.91 8.78
CA ALA A 18 -29.71 -37.81 7.92
C ALA A 18 -28.81 -36.56 7.98
N SER A 19 -27.87 -36.48 8.93
CA SER A 19 -26.93 -35.36 9.03
C SER A 19 -25.72 -35.57 8.11
N ALA A 20 -25.93 -35.51 6.80
CA ALA A 20 -24.83 -35.31 5.85
C ALA A 20 -24.61 -33.81 5.67
N GLY A 21 -23.54 -33.27 6.25
CA GLY A 21 -23.11 -31.88 6.04
C GLY A 21 -22.07 -31.81 4.93
N LEU A 22 -22.27 -30.94 3.93
CA LEU A 22 -21.27 -30.63 2.91
C LEU A 22 -20.43 -29.44 3.42
N VAL A 23 -19.13 -29.65 3.62
CA VAL A 23 -18.17 -28.58 3.93
C VAL A 23 -17.33 -28.31 2.69
N LEU A 24 -17.38 -27.08 2.18
CA LEU A 24 -16.53 -26.63 1.07
C LEU A 24 -15.52 -25.61 1.60
N GLY A 25 -14.24 -25.94 1.52
CA GLY A 25 -13.14 -25.01 1.77
C GLY A 25 -12.62 -24.48 0.44
N PHE A 26 -12.45 -23.16 0.35
CA PHE A 26 -11.82 -22.52 -0.82
C PHE A 26 -10.63 -21.68 -0.36
N TYR A 27 -9.58 -21.66 -1.18
CA TYR A 27 -8.41 -20.82 -1.01
C TYR A 27 -8.48 -19.69 -2.06
N LEU A 28 -8.47 -18.43 -1.60
CA LEU A 28 -8.32 -17.27 -2.47
C LEU A 28 -6.86 -16.79 -2.45
N PRO A 29 -6.07 -17.05 -3.50
CA PRO A 29 -4.71 -16.54 -3.57
C PRO A 29 -4.72 -15.01 -3.63
N GLY A 30 -4.25 -14.36 -2.58
CA GLY A 30 -4.12 -12.89 -2.52
C GLY A 30 -5.00 -12.16 -1.50
N ALA A 31 -5.82 -12.85 -0.70
CA ALA A 31 -6.58 -12.19 0.38
C ALA A 31 -5.68 -11.42 1.38
N GLY A 32 -4.44 -11.90 1.60
CA GLY A 32 -3.44 -11.20 2.42
C GLY A 32 -2.81 -9.96 1.78
N ARG A 33 -2.95 -9.75 0.46
CA ARG A 33 -2.37 -8.57 -0.21
C ARG A 33 -3.06 -7.27 0.24
N LEU A 34 -4.36 -7.30 0.53
CA LEU A 34 -5.10 -6.11 0.98
C LEU A 34 -4.66 -5.66 2.37
N ALA A 35 -4.39 -6.59 3.29
CA ALA A 35 -3.85 -6.27 4.61
C ALA A 35 -2.43 -5.66 4.51
N GLN A 36 -1.60 -6.18 3.60
CA GLN A 36 -0.24 -5.69 3.39
C GLN A 36 -0.19 -4.31 2.72
N LEU A 37 -1.17 -3.98 1.88
CA LEU A 37 -1.35 -2.64 1.31
C LEU A 37 -1.84 -1.62 2.35
N ALA A 38 -2.67 -2.05 3.30
CA ALA A 38 -3.13 -1.19 4.40
C ALA A 38 -1.98 -0.82 5.35
N GLU A 39 -1.04 -1.75 5.58
CA GLU A 39 0.15 -1.51 6.41
C GLU A 39 1.16 -0.58 5.72
N ALA A 40 1.25 -0.61 4.39
CA ALA A 40 2.04 0.33 3.61
C ALA A 40 1.43 1.75 3.55
N ALA A 41 0.11 1.87 3.74
CA ALA A 41 -0.62 3.14 3.71
C ALA A 41 -0.39 4.03 4.93
N GLU A 42 0.23 3.53 6.01
CA GLU A 42 0.68 4.37 7.13
C GLU A 42 1.85 5.29 6.77
N THR A 43 2.50 5.04 5.63
CA THR A 43 3.51 5.95 5.08
C THR A 43 2.80 6.99 4.22
N SER A 44 2.96 8.28 4.57
CA SER A 44 2.45 9.47 3.86
C SER A 44 2.31 9.24 2.34
N PRO A 45 1.23 9.67 1.68
CA PRO A 45 0.98 9.39 0.27
C PRO A 45 2.18 9.82 -0.58
N VAL A 46 2.99 8.82 -0.98
CA VAL A 46 4.14 9.03 -1.87
C VAL A 46 3.57 9.11 -3.28
N VAL A 47 3.28 10.33 -3.74
CA VAL A 47 2.76 10.58 -5.10
C VAL A 47 3.74 10.04 -6.14
N ASN A 48 5.03 10.24 -5.91
CA ASN A 48 6.13 9.64 -6.65
C ASN A 48 7.39 9.57 -5.76
N SER A 49 8.46 8.92 -6.22
CA SER A 49 9.71 8.78 -5.44
C SER A 49 10.46 10.08 -5.20
N TRP A 50 10.16 11.16 -5.94
CA TRP A 50 10.87 12.45 -5.89
C TRP A 50 10.16 13.52 -5.06
N LEU A 51 8.87 13.36 -4.78
CA LEU A 51 8.02 14.35 -4.14
C LEU A 51 7.17 13.68 -3.06
N ARG A 52 7.26 14.23 -1.84
CA ARG A 52 6.46 13.81 -0.70
C ARG A 52 5.68 15.00 -0.17
N ILE A 53 4.37 14.82 0.00
CA ILE A 53 3.52 15.80 0.66
C ILE A 53 3.09 15.16 1.98
N ALA A 54 3.52 15.76 3.09
CA ALA A 54 3.18 15.33 4.43
C ALA A 54 1.77 15.83 4.83
N PRO A 55 1.10 15.18 5.81
CA PRO A 55 -0.24 15.59 6.24
C PRO A 55 -0.31 17.00 6.84
N ASP A 56 0.82 17.58 7.22
CA ASP A 56 0.97 18.96 7.71
C ASP A 56 1.21 19.99 6.59
N ASN A 57 1.04 19.58 5.32
CA ASN A 57 1.33 20.34 4.10
C ASN A 57 2.82 20.66 3.86
N THR A 58 3.74 20.02 4.58
CA THR A 58 5.16 20.11 4.22
C THR A 58 5.41 19.36 2.91
N VAL A 59 6.02 20.04 1.93
CA VAL A 59 6.37 19.48 0.62
C VAL A 59 7.87 19.21 0.59
N THR A 60 8.27 17.94 0.51
CA THR A 60 9.68 17.54 0.42
C THR A 60 10.01 17.05 -0.98
N ILE A 61 11.07 17.61 -1.56
CA ILE A 61 11.60 17.26 -2.89
C ILE A 61 12.94 16.54 -2.70
N LEU A 62 13.07 15.37 -3.31
CA LEU A 62 14.29 14.56 -3.29
C LEU A 62 15.11 14.84 -4.55
N VAL A 63 16.30 15.40 -4.36
CA VAL A 63 17.24 15.74 -5.42
C VAL A 63 18.32 14.66 -5.49
N SER A 64 18.45 13.97 -6.63
CA SER A 64 19.48 12.94 -6.81
C SER A 64 20.83 13.48 -7.26
N SER A 65 20.84 14.68 -7.85
CA SER A 65 22.04 15.31 -8.41
C SER A 65 22.86 16.01 -7.36
N SER A 66 24.18 15.78 -7.40
CA SER A 66 25.12 16.44 -6.51
C SER A 66 25.24 17.94 -6.80
N GLU A 67 25.22 18.76 -5.76
CA GLU A 67 25.37 20.21 -5.87
C GLU A 67 26.81 20.68 -5.60
N MET A 68 27.34 21.51 -6.49
CA MET A 68 28.66 22.15 -6.45
C MET A 68 28.58 23.67 -6.75
N GLY A 69 27.42 24.30 -6.49
CA GLY A 69 27.22 25.75 -6.65
C GLY A 69 26.32 26.20 -7.81
N GLN A 70 25.73 25.25 -8.54
CA GLN A 70 24.80 25.53 -9.63
C GLN A 70 23.39 25.97 -9.19
N GLY A 71 23.03 25.81 -7.92
CA GLY A 71 21.73 26.22 -7.37
C GLY A 71 20.59 25.24 -7.61
N VAL A 72 20.84 23.93 -7.71
CA VAL A 72 19.78 22.92 -8.00
C VAL A 72 18.83 22.75 -6.81
N PHE A 73 19.37 22.75 -5.58
CA PHE A 73 18.62 22.70 -4.33
C PHE A 73 17.80 23.96 -4.05
N THR A 74 17.97 25.02 -4.85
CA THR A 74 17.17 26.24 -4.74
C THR A 74 16.21 26.36 -5.91
N SER A 75 16.69 26.17 -7.14
CA SER A 75 15.89 26.34 -8.36
C SER A 75 14.80 25.28 -8.51
N LEU A 76 15.10 23.99 -8.28
CA LEU A 76 14.08 22.94 -8.38
C LEU A 76 12.94 23.16 -7.38
N PRO A 77 13.21 23.42 -6.09
CA PRO A 77 12.13 23.70 -5.16
C PRO A 77 11.32 24.94 -5.48
N MET A 78 11.94 26.00 -6.04
CA MET A 78 11.18 27.21 -6.43
C MET A 78 10.19 26.89 -7.55
N LEU A 79 10.61 26.14 -8.56
CA LEU A 79 9.72 25.72 -9.65
C LEU A 79 8.55 24.87 -9.13
N ILE A 80 8.82 23.95 -8.21
CA ILE A 80 7.75 23.14 -7.60
C ILE A 80 6.83 23.97 -6.72
N ALA A 81 7.34 25.00 -6.02
CA ALA A 81 6.53 25.93 -5.25
C ALA A 81 5.51 26.66 -6.12
N GLU A 82 5.95 27.13 -7.29
CA GLU A 82 5.12 27.83 -8.26
C GLU A 82 4.04 26.90 -8.85
N GLU A 83 4.41 25.68 -9.26
CA GLU A 83 3.46 24.71 -9.85
C GLU A 83 2.41 24.19 -8.85
N LEU A 84 2.76 24.09 -7.57
CA LEU A 84 1.84 23.63 -6.52
C LEU A 84 1.09 24.77 -5.83
N GLU A 85 1.40 26.03 -6.16
CA GLU A 85 0.85 27.22 -5.51
C GLU A 85 0.97 27.20 -3.97
N VAL A 86 2.12 26.76 -3.44
CA VAL A 86 2.38 26.67 -2.00
C VAL A 86 3.36 27.74 -1.50
N ASP A 87 3.27 28.10 -0.22
CA ASP A 87 4.25 29.01 0.40
C ASP A 87 5.65 28.38 0.36
N TRP A 88 6.65 29.16 -0.03
CA TRP A 88 8.06 28.80 -0.02
C TRP A 88 8.51 28.20 1.33
N GLN A 89 7.94 28.69 2.44
CA GLN A 89 8.27 28.20 3.78
C GLN A 89 7.84 26.76 4.03
N SER A 90 6.92 26.22 3.24
CA SER A 90 6.42 24.84 3.33
C SER A 90 7.26 23.83 2.55
N ILE A 91 8.21 24.30 1.73
CA ILE A 91 9.02 23.45 0.85
C ILE A 91 10.37 23.10 1.47
N ARG A 92 10.78 21.84 1.32
CA ARG A 92 12.07 21.30 1.75
C ARG A 92 12.73 20.55 0.60
N ALA A 93 14.04 20.71 0.47
CA ALA A 93 14.86 19.95 -0.47
C ALA A 93 15.78 19.03 0.31
N GLU A 94 15.77 17.75 -0.05
CA GLU A 94 16.58 16.71 0.58
C GLU A 94 17.38 15.96 -0.48
N MET A 95 18.59 15.52 -0.11
CA MET A 95 19.38 14.66 -0.97
C MET A 95 18.72 13.27 -1.03
N ALA A 96 18.51 12.77 -2.24
CA ALA A 96 17.94 11.45 -2.41
C ALA A 96 18.91 10.38 -1.83
N PRO A 97 18.41 9.41 -1.05
CA PRO A 97 19.23 8.33 -0.55
C PRO A 97 19.74 7.46 -1.70
N ALA A 98 20.79 6.68 -1.46
CA ALA A 98 21.31 5.72 -2.43
C ALA A 98 20.25 4.62 -2.69
N ASN A 99 19.48 4.74 -3.76
CA ASN A 99 18.42 3.81 -4.11
C ASN A 99 18.27 3.70 -5.64
N PRO A 100 18.11 2.48 -6.21
CA PRO A 100 17.93 2.28 -7.64
C PRO A 100 16.83 3.11 -8.31
N VAL A 101 15.80 3.51 -7.56
CA VAL A 101 14.70 4.34 -8.08
C VAL A 101 15.16 5.74 -8.51
N PHE A 102 16.26 6.24 -7.96
CA PHE A 102 16.83 7.56 -8.29
C PHE A 102 17.91 7.50 -9.37
N LYS A 103 18.06 6.36 -10.06
CA LYS A 103 19.04 6.24 -11.14
C LYS A 103 18.61 7.04 -12.35
N ASN A 104 19.57 7.74 -12.95
CA ASN A 104 19.40 8.32 -14.26
C ASN A 104 19.21 7.20 -15.30
N ILE A 105 18.20 7.31 -16.15
CA ILE A 105 17.85 6.29 -17.15
C ILE A 105 18.91 6.11 -18.25
N ILE A 106 19.69 7.14 -18.56
CA ILE A 106 20.74 7.09 -19.59
C ILE A 106 22.01 6.45 -19.03
N PHE A 107 22.39 6.85 -17.82
CA PHE A 107 23.66 6.41 -17.21
C PHE A 107 23.51 5.19 -16.29
N ASN A 108 22.27 4.79 -15.97
CA ASN A 108 21.92 3.72 -15.02
C ASN A 108 22.61 3.86 -13.64
N MET A 109 22.94 5.09 -13.28
CA MET A 109 23.64 5.47 -12.05
C MET A 109 22.93 6.66 -11.40
N GLN A 110 23.04 6.75 -10.08
CA GLN A 110 22.63 7.92 -9.32
C GLN A 110 23.86 8.81 -9.16
N ALA A 111 23.76 10.05 -9.65
CA ALA A 111 24.84 11.05 -9.66
C ALA A 111 24.24 12.47 -9.62
#